data_AF-A0A661J009-F1
#
_entry.id   AF-A0A661J009-F1
#
_cell.length_a   1.000
_cell.length_b   1.000
_cell.length_c   1.000
_cell.angle_alpha   90.00
_cell.angle_beta   90.00
_cell.angle_gamma   90.00
#
_symmetry.space_group_name_H-M   'P 1'
#
loop_
_entity.id
_entity.type
_entity.pdbx_description
1 polymer ?
#
loop_
_entity_poly.entity_id
_entity_poly.type
_entity_poly.pdbx_seq_one_letter_code
_entity_poly.pdbx_strand_id
1 'polypeptide(L)'
;MTVSVPKLELLFVPGCGAIESTVTMVKEALREIDLAVDVSEIMVDTEEKARGLKFLGSPSIRFNGPDIEPGADERQDYGLG
;
A
#
# COMPACT_ATOMS: atom_id res chain seq x y z
N MET A 1 -3.03 8.10 27.45
CA MET A 1 -2.47 7.08 26.54
C MET A 1 -2.87 7.50 25.14
N THR A 2 -1.93 7.95 24.31
CA THR A 2 -2.23 8.29 22.91
C THR A 2 -2.33 6.97 22.16
N VAL A 3 -3.53 6.62 21.68
CA VAL A 3 -3.72 5.45 20.81
C VAL A 3 -3.27 5.88 19.41
N SER A 4 -2.20 5.28 18.89
CA SER A 4 -1.82 5.49 17.49
C SER A 4 -2.74 4.65 16.62
N VAL A 5 -3.50 5.28 15.73
CA VAL A 5 -4.28 4.59 14.71
C VAL A 5 -3.30 3.95 13.71
N PRO A 6 -3.42 2.64 13.39
CA PRO A 6 -2.56 2.01 12.39
C PRO A 6 -2.73 2.68 11.02
N LYS A 7 -1.65 2.75 10.25
CA LYS A 7 -1.64 3.35 8.91
C LYS A 7 -1.64 2.26 7.85
N LEU A 8 -2.52 2.39 6.86
CA LEU A 8 -2.57 1.53 5.69
C LEU A 8 -2.40 2.38 4.43
N GLU A 9 -1.42 2.05 3.61
CA GLU A 9 -1.09 2.80 2.39
C GLU A 9 -1.27 1.92 1.17
N LEU A 10 -2.07 2.36 0.21
CA LEU A 10 -2.22 1.71 -1.09
C LEU A 10 -1.43 2.48 -2.13
N LEU A 11 -0.37 1.88 -2.65
CA LEU A 11 0.48 2.47 -3.66
C LEU A 11 0.07 1.96 -5.04
N PHE A 12 -0.04 2.85 -6.03
CA PHE A 12 -0.47 2.50 -7.38
C PHE A 12 0.11 3.44 -8.43
N VAL A 13 0.27 2.96 -9.65
CA VAL A 13 0.69 3.81 -10.79
C VAL A 13 -0.50 4.49 -11.47
N PRO A 14 -0.30 5.63 -12.17
CA PRO A 14 -1.33 6.25 -12.99
C PRO A 14 -1.96 5.25 -13.98
N GLY A 15 -3.30 5.22 -14.05
CA GLY A 15 -4.02 4.33 -14.96
C GLY A 15 -4.07 2.86 -14.52
N CYS A 16 -3.67 2.53 -13.30
CA CYS A 16 -3.83 1.17 -12.77
C CYS A 16 -5.31 0.81 -12.63
N GLY A 17 -5.81 -0.10 -13.48
CA GLY A 17 -7.20 -0.55 -13.42
C GLY A 17 -7.55 -1.41 -12.19
N ALA A 18 -6.54 -1.89 -11.46
CA ALA A 18 -6.72 -2.75 -10.29
C ALA A 18 -6.85 -1.98 -8.96
N ILE A 19 -6.67 -0.65 -8.95
CA ILE A 19 -6.70 0.11 -7.69
C ILE A 19 -8.08 0.10 -7.03
N GLU A 20 -9.15 0.28 -7.81
CA GLU A 20 -10.52 0.34 -7.27
C GLU A 20 -10.94 -0.99 -6.62
N SER A 21 -10.61 -2.12 -7.24
CA SER A 21 -10.89 -3.44 -6.68
C SER A 21 -10.03 -3.68 -5.43
N THR A 22 -8.78 -3.23 -5.42
CA THR A 22 -7.88 -3.35 -4.27
C THR A 22 -8.39 -2.56 -3.07
N VAL A 23 -8.81 -1.29 -3.27
CA VAL A 23 -9.42 -0.46 -2.23
C VAL A 23 -10.67 -1.12 -1.66
N THR A 24 -11.49 -1.73 -2.51
CA THR A 24 -12.71 -2.43 -2.09
C THR A 24 -12.38 -3.62 -1.18
N MET A 25 -11.48 -4.50 -1.63
CA MET A 25 -11.05 -5.67 -0.85
C MET A 25 -10.44 -5.27 0.50
N VAL A 26 -9.61 -4.22 0.53
CA VAL A 26 -9.02 -3.72 1.78
C VAL A 26 -10.09 -3.24 2.75
N LYS A 27 -11.07 -2.47 2.28
CA LYS A 27 -12.18 -1.98 3.12
C LYS A 27 -13.02 -3.12 3.69
N GLU A 28 -13.30 -4.15 2.88
CA GLU A 28 -14.02 -5.34 3.32
C GLU A 28 -13.22 -6.11 4.38
N ALA A 29 -11.95 -6.38 4.15
CA ALA A 29 -11.08 -7.06 5.10
C ALA A 29 -10.98 -6.32 6.44
N LEU A 30 -10.83 -4.99 6.43
CA LEU A 30 -10.80 -4.17 7.64
C LEU A 30 -12.11 -4.22 8.43
N ARG A 31 -13.24 -4.26 7.71
CA ARG A 31 -14.57 -4.37 8.31
C ARG A 31 -14.79 -5.73 8.96
N GLU A 32 -14.30 -6.81 8.37
CA GLU A 32 -14.41 -8.17 8.94
C GLU A 32 -13.72 -8.30 10.30
N ILE A 33 -12.64 -7.54 10.52
CA ILE A 33 -11.84 -7.57 11.75
C ILE A 33 -12.12 -6.41 12.70
N ASP A 34 -13.10 -5.55 12.40
CA ASP A 34 -13.47 -4.34 13.16
C ASP A 34 -12.26 -3.45 13.51
N LEU A 35 -11.36 -3.26 12.53
CA LEU A 35 -10.13 -2.50 12.73
C LEU A 35 -10.24 -1.10 12.10
N ALA A 36 -10.22 -0.08 12.95
CA ALA A 36 -10.05 1.30 12.51
C ALA A 36 -8.59 1.55 12.10
N VAL A 37 -8.38 1.92 10.83
CA VAL A 37 -7.06 2.28 10.27
C VAL A 37 -7.17 3.56 9.46
N ASP A 38 -6.08 4.32 9.40
CA ASP A 38 -5.94 5.47 8.51
C ASP A 38 -5.51 4.98 7.12
N VAL A 39 -6.44 4.99 6.17
CA VAL A 39 -6.22 4.52 4.79
C VAL A 39 -5.81 5.69 3.90
N SER A 40 -4.65 5.56 3.26
CA SER A 40 -4.14 6.54 2.29
C SER A 40 -3.87 5.89 0.94
N GLU A 41 -4.37 6.52 -0.12
CA GLU A 41 -4.10 6.15 -1.50
C GLU A 41 -2.94 7.02 -2.03
N ILE A 42 -1.85 6.39 -2.46
CA ILE A 42 -0.62 7.06 -2.89
C ILE A 42 -0.32 6.69 -4.34
N MET A 43 -0.52 7.66 -5.23
CA MET A 43 -0.10 7.53 -6.62
C MET A 43 1.43 7.57 -6.71
N VAL A 44 2.06 6.60 -7.36
CA VAL A 44 3.49 6.51 -7.63
C VAL A 44 3.70 6.78 -9.12
N ASP A 45 4.07 8.02 -9.43
CA ASP A 45 4.13 8.57 -10.79
C ASP A 45 5.55 8.84 -11.29
N THR A 46 6.56 8.72 -10.41
CA THR A 46 7.97 8.90 -10.75
C THR A 46 8.85 7.78 -10.22
N GLU A 47 9.96 7.52 -10.91
CA GLU A 47 11.02 6.59 -10.47
C GLU A 47 11.59 6.95 -9.10
N GLU A 48 11.81 8.24 -8.85
CA GLU A 48 12.33 8.74 -7.57
C GLU A 48 11.35 8.44 -6.43
N LYS A 49 10.05 8.62 -6.68
CA LYS A 49 9.00 8.31 -5.73
C LYS A 49 8.90 6.80 -5.50
N ALA A 50 8.99 5.99 -6.56
CA ALA A 50 9.00 4.54 -6.46
C ALA A 50 10.16 4.03 -5.58
N ARG A 51 11.38 4.52 -5.80
CA ARG A 51 12.55 4.17 -4.98
C ARG A 51 12.44 4.67 -3.55
N GLY A 52 12.03 5.93 -3.36
CA GLY A 52 11.85 6.53 -2.04
C GLY A 52 10.79 5.81 -1.19
N LEU A 53 9.75 5.30 -1.84
CA LEU A 53 8.69 4.53 -1.20
C LEU A 53 8.96 3.03 -1.14
N LYS A 54 10.06 2.52 -1.70
CA LYS A 54 10.32 1.08 -1.84
C LYS A 54 9.16 0.34 -2.53
N PHE A 55 8.65 0.94 -3.60
CA PHE A 55 7.51 0.45 -4.35
C PHE A 55 7.89 -0.81 -5.15
N LEU A 56 7.17 -1.92 -4.91
CA LEU A 56 7.43 -3.23 -5.52
C LEU A 56 6.61 -3.50 -6.79
N GLY A 57 5.55 -2.71 -7.00
CA GLY A 57 4.68 -2.86 -8.15
C GLY A 57 3.27 -2.35 -7.85
N SER A 58 2.47 -2.19 -8.91
CA SER A 58 1.09 -1.74 -8.78
C SER A 58 0.11 -2.91 -8.84
N PRO A 59 -0.86 -2.98 -7.92
CA PRO A 59 -0.95 -2.25 -6.64
C PRO A 59 -0.03 -2.86 -5.57
N SER A 60 0.42 -2.03 -4.62
CA SER A 60 1.16 -2.42 -3.41
C SER A 60 0.37 -1.99 -2.18
N ILE A 61 0.30 -2.84 -1.14
CA ILE A 61 -0.43 -2.52 0.09
C ILE A 61 0.55 -2.55 1.26
N ARG A 62 0.66 -1.45 1.99
CA ARG A 62 1.56 -1.33 3.14
C ARG A 62 0.78 -1.15 4.43
N PHE A 63 1.23 -1.82 5.49
CA PHE A 63 0.64 -1.72 6.81
C PHE A 63 1.70 -1.30 7.82
N ASN A 64 1.56 -0.11 8.40
CA ASN A 64 2.55 0.53 9.27
C ASN A 64 3.97 0.59 8.67
N GLY A 65 4.08 0.70 7.35
CA GLY A 65 5.35 0.87 6.65
C GLY A 65 5.75 -0.32 5.76
N PRO A 66 5.85 -1.57 6.21
CA PRO A 66 6.17 -2.69 5.32
C PRO A 66 5.03 -2.99 4.34
N ASP A 67 5.36 -3.49 3.14
CA ASP A 67 4.36 -4.13 2.26
C ASP A 67 3.89 -5.44 2.89
N ILE A 68 2.62 -5.78 2.71
CA ILE A 68 2.01 -6.99 3.29
C ILE A 68 2.32 -8.25 2.48
N GLU A 69 2.84 -8.12 1.25
CA GLU A 69 3.20 -9.24 0.40
C GLU A 69 4.29 -10.10 1.08
N PRO A 70 4.11 -11.43 1.19
CA PRO A 70 5.12 -12.31 1.74
C PRO A 70 6.46 -12.20 0.99
N GLY A 71 7.54 -11.91 1.71
CA GLY A 71 8.89 -11.75 1.16
C GLY A 71 9.19 -10.35 0.61
N ALA A 72 8.27 -9.38 0.74
CA ALA A 72 8.50 -7.99 0.33
C ALA A 72 9.72 -7.33 1.02
N ASP A 73 10.08 -7.79 2.20
CA ASP A 73 11.24 -7.34 2.97
C ASP A 73 12.58 -7.79 2.37
N GLU A 74 12.59 -8.88 1.61
CA GLU A 74 13.78 -9.40 0.92
C GLU A 74 13.98 -8.80 -0.48
N ARG A 75 12.92 -8.20 -1.04
CA ARG A 75 12.92 -7.57 -2.37
C ARG A 75 13.62 -6.22 -2.35
N GLN A 76 14.37 -5.93 -3.41
CA GLN A 76 15.13 -4.67 -3.58
C GLN A 76 14.98 -4.05 -4.99
N ASP A 77 14.21 -4.71 -5.85
CA ASP A 77 13.86 -4.31 -7.20
C ASP A 77 12.75 -3.24 -7.20
N TYR A 78 12.96 -2.18 -6.42
CA TYR A 78 12.03 -1.07 -6.33
C TYR A 78 12.07 -0.19 -7.59
N GLY A 79 10.91 0.17 -8.12
CA GLY A 79 10.80 0.97 -9.34
C GLY A 79 9.40 0.88 -9.97
N LEU A 80 9.20 1.54 -11.11
CA LEU A 80 7.94 1.50 -11.85
C LEU A 80 7.83 0.34 -12.87
N GLY A 81 8.86 -0.48 -12.97
CA GLY A 81 9.01 -1.50 -14.02
C GLY A 81 9.95 -1.05 -15.13
#